data_AF-A0A957J7I6-F1
#
_entry.id   AF-A0A957J7I6-F1
#
_cell.length_a   1.000
_cell.length_b   1.000
_cell.length_c   1.000
_cell.angle_alpha   90.00
_cell.angle_beta   90.00
_cell.angle_gamma   90.00
#
_symmetry.space_group_name_H-M   'P 1'
#
loop_
_entity.id
_entity.type
_entity.pdbx_description
1 polymer ?
#
loop_
_entity_poly.entity_id
_entity_poly.type
_entity_poly.pdbx_seq_one_letter_code
_entity_poly.pdbx_strand_id
1 'polypeptide(L)' 'MRMYDLIVIGGGIAGLTAVYRANQLAPRWRIALLEASD' A
#
# COMPACT_ATOMS: atom_id res chain seq x y z
N MET A 1 17.46 8.03 2.11
CA MET A 1 16.59 6.85 2.32
C MET A 1 15.18 7.19 1.86
N ARG A 2 14.60 6.44 0.91
CA ARG A 2 13.20 6.64 0.49
C ARG A 2 12.30 5.95 1.54
N MET A 3 11.81 6.71 2.51
CA MET A 3 10.89 6.22 3.54
C MET A 3 9.47 6.17 2.96
N TYR A 4 8.90 4.97 2.86
CA TYR A 4 7.46 4.83 2.64
C TYR A 4 6.72 5.30 3.90
N ASP A 5 5.58 5.96 3.71
CA ASP A 5 4.70 6.39 4.81
C ASP A 5 3.74 5.26 5.22
N LEU A 6 3.48 4.32 4.29
CA LEU A 6 2.69 3.12 4.50
C LEU A 6 3.25 1.97 3.68
N ILE A 7 3.38 0.79 4.31
CA ILE A 7 3.67 -0.47 3.63
C ILE A 7 2.53 -1.44 3.92
N VAL A 8 1.90 -1.97 2.86
CA VAL A 8 0.84 -2.99 2.93
C VAL A 8 1.45 -4.32 2.48
N ILE A 9 1.30 -5.36 3.31
CA ILE A 9 1.77 -6.72 3.01
C ILE A 9 0.53 -7.58 2.73
N GLY A 10 0.50 -8.22 1.56
CA GLY A 10 -0.68 -8.90 1.02
C GLY A 10 -1.31 -8.10 -0.14
N GLY A 11 -1.31 -8.66 -1.33
CA GLY A 11 -1.84 -8.11 -2.59
C GLY A 11 -3.18 -8.70 -3.03
N GLY A 12 -3.78 -9.54 -2.19
CA GLY A 12 -5.18 -9.92 -2.32
C GLY A 12 -6.14 -8.71 -2.20
N ILE A 13 -7.44 -8.99 -2.35
CA ILE A 13 -8.51 -7.96 -2.39
C ILE A 13 -8.45 -7.00 -1.20
N ALA A 14 -8.15 -7.51 0.00
CA ALA A 14 -8.08 -6.69 1.21
C ALA A 14 -6.93 -5.66 1.13
N GLY A 15 -5.74 -6.09 0.70
CA GLY A 15 -4.57 -5.21 0.59
C GLY A 15 -4.73 -4.16 -0.51
N LEU A 16 -5.24 -4.57 -1.68
CA LEU A 16 -5.54 -3.63 -2.77
C LEU A 16 -6.59 -2.60 -2.36
N THR A 17 -7.64 -3.02 -1.65
CA THR A 17 -8.67 -2.11 -1.15
C THR A 17 -8.08 -1.13 -0.14
N ALA A 18 -7.21 -1.59 0.77
CA ALA A 18 -6.54 -0.76 1.75
C ALA A 18 -5.67 0.32 1.08
N VAL A 19 -4.87 -0.06 0.08
CA VAL A 19 -4.04 0.88 -0.70
C VAL A 19 -4.90 1.89 -1.45
N TYR A 20 -5.97 1.43 -2.11
CA TYR A 20 -6.87 2.33 -2.84
C TYR A 20 -7.46 3.40 -1.92
N ARG A 21 -7.94 3.02 -0.73
CA ARG A 21 -8.48 3.97 0.25
C ARG A 21 -7.42 4.88 0.84
N ALA A 22 -6.25 4.34 1.18
CA ALA A 22 -5.14 5.12 1.72
C ALA A 22 -4.66 6.19 0.72
N ASN A 23 -4.60 5.87 -0.57
CA ASN A 23 -4.21 6.81 -1.62
C ASN A 23 -5.22 7.97 -1.76
N GLN A 24 -6.50 7.73 -1.50
CA GLN A 24 -7.52 8.79 -1.53
C GLN A 24 -7.49 9.67 -0.28
N LEU A 25 -7.27 9.08 0.90
CA LEU A 25 -7.25 9.81 2.17
C LEU A 25 -5.94 10.57 2.39
N ALA A 26 -4.82 10.06 1.88
CA ALA A 26 -3.49 10.63 2.05
C ALA A 26 -2.71 10.62 0.72
N PRO A 27 -3.08 11.48 -0.26
CA PRO A 27 -2.52 11.46 -1.62
C PRO A 27 -1.03 11.82 -1.71
N ARG A 28 -0.43 12.31 -0.61
CA ARG A 28 1.01 12.63 -0.54
C ARG A 28 1.85 11.48 0.01
N TRP A 29 1.21 10.44 0.56
CA TRP A 29 1.93 9.29 1.11
C TRP A 29 2.58 8.49 -0.01
N ARG A 30 3.83 8.09 0.22
CA ARG A 30 4.48 7.06 -0.58
C ARG A 30 4.07 5.70 -0.02
N ILE A 31 3.22 4.99 -0.76
CA ILE A 31 2.67 3.70 -0.34
C ILE A 31 3.37 2.58 -1.12
N ALA A 32 3.85 1.55 -0.40
CA ALA A 32 4.30 0.29 -1.00
C ALA A 32 3.27 -0.80 -0.73
N LEU A 33 2.98 -1.63 -1.73
CA LEU A 33 2.28 -2.90 -1.57
C LEU A 33 3.23 -4.02 -1.94
N LEU A 34 3.41 -4.96 -1.02
CA LEU A 34 4.24 -6.14 -1.19
C LEU A 34 3.33 -7.35 -1.14
N GLU A 35 3.29 -8.12 -2.22
CA GLU A 35 2.62 -9.41 -2.25
C GLU A 35 3.66 -10.51 -2.29
N ALA A 36 3.39 -11.59 -1.54
CA ALA A 36 4.15 -12.82 -1.75
C ALA A 36 3.71 -13.38 -3.11
N SER A 37 4.59 -13.32 -4.11
CA SER A 37 4.48 -14.20 -5.26
C SER A 37 4.70 -15.65 -4.81
N ASP A 38 4.46 -16.58 -5.74
CA ASP A 38 5.18 -17.86 -5.73
C ASP A 38 6.69 -17.61 -5.95
#